data_AF-A0A1B9QPK0-F1
#
_entry.id   AF-A0A1B9QPK0-F1
#
_cell.length_a   1.000
_cell.length_b   1.000
_cell.length_c   1.000
_cell.angle_alpha   90.00
_cell.angle_beta   90.00
_cell.angle_gamma   90.00
#
_symmetry.space_group_name_H-M   'P 1'
#
loop_
_entity.id
_entity.type
_entity.pdbx_description
1 polymer ?
#
loop_
_entity_poly.entity_id
_entity_poly.type
_entity_poly.pdbx_seq_one_letter_code
_entity_poly.pdbx_strand_id
1 'polypeptide(L)'
;MLLDLVIKSVNQFQDDCLKLCERHYPTVHNQGISEHHIGKAFARRMEHTFVSFNHASNISPLEMLSSGENPRHFRISSEIGTVWMISHHMVSAGKTCRKKLMLDIHNWQQEYGFAIQPNDVLIIVSDHWISRSKNSSELLHWWMGELPDEMTEYSQQGITLRESDSQFASDLNNNFRISPCFIKFGHPLKRSGNQQLVRKYLQLYAVLQWQ
;
A
#
# COMPACT_ATOMS: atom_id res chain seq x y z
N MET A 1 10.37 -11.56 13.20
CA MET A 1 11.32 -11.66 12.08
C MET A 1 10.69 -11.32 10.74
N LEU A 2 9.73 -12.10 10.20
CA LEU A 2 9.11 -11.76 8.90
C LEU A 2 8.47 -10.37 8.89
N LEU A 3 7.66 -10.06 9.91
CA LEU A 3 7.03 -8.74 10.09
C LEU A 3 8.07 -7.60 10.10
N ASP A 4 9.20 -7.79 10.78
CA ASP A 4 10.27 -6.78 10.87
C ASP A 4 10.88 -6.49 9.49
N LEU A 5 11.09 -7.54 8.69
CA LEU A 5 11.57 -7.39 7.31
C LEU A 5 10.55 -6.67 6.44
N VAL A 6 9.26 -6.98 6.57
CA VAL A 6 8.18 -6.29 5.84
C VAL A 6 8.13 -4.80 6.21
N ILE A 7 8.20 -4.46 7.50
CA ILE A 7 8.23 -3.06 7.96
C ILE A 7 9.49 -2.35 7.42
N LYS A 8 10.64 -3.03 7.43
CA LYS A 8 11.87 -2.48 6.85
C LYS A 8 11.74 -2.23 5.36
N SER A 9 11.14 -3.15 4.61
CA SER A 9 10.84 -2.97 3.19
C SER A 9 9.89 -1.81 2.93
N VAL A 10 8.83 -1.64 3.74
CA VAL A 10 7.93 -0.47 3.64
C VAL A 10 8.70 0.84 3.79
N ASN A 11 9.58 0.94 4.79
CA ASN A 11 10.37 2.15 5.02
C ASN A 11 11.33 2.44 3.86
N GLN A 12 12.02 1.41 3.36
CA GLN A 12 12.96 1.55 2.24
C GLN A 12 12.27 1.81 0.90
N PHE A 13 11.05 1.32 0.72
CA PHE A 13 10.31 1.51 -0.53
C PHE A 13 9.95 2.98 -0.78
N GLN A 14 9.72 3.76 0.29
CA GLN A 14 9.49 5.21 0.15
C GLN A 14 10.70 5.90 -0.48
N ASP A 15 11.92 5.51 -0.08
CA ASP A 15 13.17 6.03 -0.65
C ASP A 15 13.38 5.57 -2.09
N ASP A 16 12.98 4.34 -2.44
CA ASP A 16 13.01 3.87 -3.82
C ASP A 16 12.12 4.70 -4.73
N CYS A 17 10.89 4.96 -4.26
CA CYS A 17 9.94 5.77 -5.00
C CYS A 17 10.46 7.19 -5.17
N LEU A 18 11.08 7.78 -4.15
CA LEU A 18 11.75 9.08 -4.27
C LEU A 18 12.80 9.07 -5.40
N LYS A 19 13.73 8.11 -5.39
CA LYS A 19 14.78 7.99 -6.41
C LYS A 19 14.24 7.74 -7.82
N LEU A 20 13.18 6.95 -7.95
CA LEU A 20 12.52 6.71 -9.23
C LEU A 20 11.88 7.99 -9.78
N CYS A 21 11.31 8.81 -8.90
CA CYS A 21 10.59 10.02 -9.26
C CYS A 21 11.52 11.20 -9.56
N GLU A 22 12.74 11.23 -9.04
CA GLU A 22 13.78 12.20 -9.45
C GLU A 22 14.01 12.19 -10.96
N ARG A 23 13.87 11.03 -11.60
CA ARG A 23 14.08 10.84 -13.04
C ARG A 23 12.80 10.90 -13.88
N HIS A 24 11.63 10.66 -13.27
CA HIS A 24 10.36 10.43 -13.98
C HIS A 24 9.15 11.18 -13.38
N TYR A 25 9.37 12.31 -12.69
CA TYR A 25 8.32 13.12 -12.06
C TYR A 25 7.09 13.40 -12.95
N PRO A 26 7.22 13.71 -14.27
CA PRO A 26 6.06 13.91 -15.15
C PRO A 26 5.21 12.64 -15.35
N THR A 27 5.82 11.46 -15.29
CA THR A 27 5.16 10.16 -15.54
C THR A 27 4.28 9.72 -14.38
N VAL A 28 4.64 10.10 -13.15
CA VAL A 28 3.84 9.87 -11.93
C VAL A 28 2.54 10.68 -11.97
N HIS A 29 2.61 11.93 -12.48
CA HIS A 29 1.44 12.79 -12.66
C HIS A 29 0.56 12.36 -13.86
N ASN A 30 1.14 11.67 -14.86
CA ASN A 30 0.48 11.31 -16.11
C ASN A 30 -0.04 9.85 -16.17
N GLN A 31 -0.43 9.26 -15.04
CA GLN A 31 -1.01 7.90 -15.00
C GLN A 31 -0.12 6.77 -15.55
N GLY A 32 1.21 6.97 -15.63
CA GLY A 32 2.13 5.95 -16.13
C GLY A 32 2.41 4.81 -15.13
N ILE A 33 2.10 5.02 -13.85
CA ILE A 33 2.19 4.00 -12.80
C ILE A 33 0.83 3.31 -12.70
N SER A 34 0.83 1.98 -12.72
CA SER A 34 -0.36 1.15 -12.61
C SER A 34 -0.23 0.22 -11.39
N GLU A 35 -1.30 -0.48 -11.03
CA GLU A 35 -1.27 -1.48 -9.96
C GLU A 35 -0.16 -2.52 -10.18
N HIS A 36 0.06 -2.96 -11.44
CA HIS A 36 1.17 -3.84 -11.80
C HIS A 36 2.53 -3.24 -11.44
N HIS A 37 2.75 -1.97 -11.77
CA HIS A 37 4.02 -1.29 -11.49
C HIS A 37 4.29 -1.18 -9.99
N ILE A 38 3.29 -0.80 -9.20
CA ILE A 38 3.40 -0.68 -7.74
C ILE A 38 3.69 -2.04 -7.12
N GLY A 39 2.88 -3.05 -7.45
CA GLY A 39 3.05 -4.40 -6.93
C GLY A 39 4.43 -4.96 -7.28
N LYS A 40 4.82 -4.92 -8.56
CA LYS A 40 6.12 -5.45 -9.00
C LYS A 40 7.30 -4.72 -8.35
N ALA A 41 7.22 -3.40 -8.18
CA ALA A 41 8.28 -2.63 -7.54
C ALA A 41 8.42 -2.99 -6.05
N PHE A 42 7.29 -3.11 -5.33
CA PHE A 42 7.32 -3.50 -3.93
C PHE A 42 7.78 -4.95 -3.74
N ALA A 43 7.33 -5.89 -4.58
CA ALA A 43 7.75 -7.29 -4.53
C ALA A 43 9.28 -7.43 -4.71
N ARG A 44 9.87 -6.66 -5.63
CA ARG A 44 11.34 -6.61 -5.80
C ARG A 44 12.06 -6.03 -4.58
N ARG A 45 11.49 -5.00 -3.94
CA ARG A 45 12.02 -4.46 -2.68
C ARG A 45 11.97 -5.51 -1.57
N MET A 46 10.89 -6.28 -1.46
CA MET A 46 10.79 -7.39 -0.51
C MET A 46 11.87 -8.45 -0.77
N GLU A 47 12.03 -8.92 -2.01
CA GLU A 47 13.06 -9.87 -2.40
C GLU A 47 14.48 -9.36 -2.09
N HIS A 48 14.79 -8.10 -2.43
CA HIS A 48 16.06 -7.49 -2.06
C HIS A 48 16.26 -7.44 -0.54
N THR A 49 15.19 -7.20 0.21
CA THR A 49 15.25 -7.19 1.67
C THR A 49 15.56 -8.59 2.20
N PHE A 50 14.87 -9.64 1.73
CA PHE A 50 15.18 -11.02 2.10
C PHE A 50 16.63 -11.38 1.81
N VAL A 51 17.11 -11.11 0.60
CA VAL A 51 18.51 -11.39 0.20
C VAL A 51 19.51 -10.66 1.10
N SER A 52 19.23 -9.40 1.48
CA SER A 52 20.11 -8.63 2.36
C SER A 52 20.19 -9.16 3.80
N PHE A 53 19.27 -10.05 4.18
CA PHE A 53 19.24 -10.75 5.46
C PHE A 53 19.49 -12.26 5.31
N ASN A 54 20.08 -12.69 4.18
CA ASN A 54 20.43 -14.08 3.90
C ASN A 54 19.23 -15.05 3.84
N HIS A 55 18.05 -14.55 3.46
CA HIS A 55 16.88 -15.37 3.18
C HIS A 55 16.68 -15.46 1.66
N ALA A 56 16.59 -16.69 1.15
CA ALA A 56 16.24 -16.89 -0.25
C ALA A 56 14.73 -16.66 -0.40
N SER A 57 14.32 -16.00 -1.49
CA SER A 57 12.90 -15.78 -1.74
C SER A 57 12.53 -15.97 -3.20
N ASN A 58 11.27 -16.28 -3.46
CA ASN A 58 10.70 -16.34 -4.79
C ASN A 58 9.47 -15.42 -4.88
N ILE A 59 9.43 -14.60 -5.92
CA ILE A 59 8.25 -13.80 -6.28
C ILE A 59 7.40 -14.58 -7.27
N SER A 60 6.13 -14.77 -6.95
CA SER A 60 5.13 -15.35 -7.86
C SER A 60 3.87 -14.46 -7.90
N PRO A 61 3.20 -14.30 -9.04
CA PRO A 61 1.91 -13.62 -9.10
C PRO A 61 0.83 -14.41 -8.36
N LEU A 62 -0.21 -13.73 -7.87
CA LEU A 62 -1.44 -14.37 -7.38
C LEU A 62 -2.42 -14.57 -8.52
N GLU A 63 -3.02 -15.75 -8.58
CA GLU A 63 -3.99 -16.20 -9.61
C GLU A 63 -5.40 -15.70 -9.28
N MET A 64 -5.52 -14.41 -8.92
CA MET A 64 -6.80 -13.77 -8.61
C MET A 64 -7.44 -13.04 -9.80
N LEU A 65 -6.73 -12.98 -10.94
CA LEU A 65 -7.13 -12.19 -12.11
C LEU A 65 -7.53 -13.10 -13.27
N SER A 66 -8.44 -12.61 -14.09
CA SER A 66 -8.82 -13.19 -15.37
C SER A 66 -7.60 -13.33 -16.30
N SER A 67 -7.57 -14.37 -17.13
CA SER A 67 -6.51 -14.57 -18.12
C SER A 67 -6.33 -13.34 -19.03
N GLY A 68 -5.14 -12.74 -19.06
CA GLY A 68 -4.76 -11.66 -19.97
C GLY A 68 -4.42 -10.31 -19.30
N GLU A 69 -4.66 -10.16 -17.99
CA GLU A 69 -4.24 -8.96 -17.25
C GLU A 69 -2.80 -9.08 -16.72
N ASN A 70 -2.11 -7.94 -16.63
CA ASN A 70 -0.80 -7.91 -15.98
C ASN A 70 -0.94 -8.16 -14.47
N PRO A 71 -0.10 -9.01 -13.86
CA PRO A 71 -0.25 -9.38 -12.46
C PRO A 71 0.02 -8.17 -11.56
N ARG A 72 -0.94 -7.81 -10.71
CA ARG A 72 -0.77 -6.74 -9.71
C ARG A 72 -0.54 -7.26 -8.30
N HIS A 73 -1.08 -8.42 -8.00
CA HIS A 73 -0.94 -9.07 -6.69
C HIS A 73 0.14 -10.15 -6.78
N PHE A 74 0.94 -10.28 -5.72
CA PHE A 74 2.06 -11.21 -5.70
C PHE A 74 2.16 -11.87 -4.33
N ARG A 75 2.77 -13.06 -4.30
CA ARG A 75 3.34 -13.65 -3.10
C ARG A 75 4.86 -13.62 -3.19
N ILE A 76 5.50 -13.37 -2.06
CA ILE A 76 6.94 -13.46 -1.90
C ILE A 76 7.20 -14.50 -0.81
N SER A 77 7.61 -15.70 -1.21
CA SER A 77 7.79 -16.84 -0.30
C SER A 77 9.25 -17.06 0.02
N SER A 78 9.53 -17.37 1.29
CA SER A 78 10.85 -17.71 1.82
C SER A 78 10.72 -18.83 2.87
N GLU A 79 11.84 -19.32 3.40
CA GLU A 79 11.85 -20.31 4.47
C GLU A 79 11.32 -19.78 5.81
N ILE A 80 11.21 -18.47 5.97
CA ILE A 80 10.73 -17.81 7.20
C ILE A 80 9.26 -17.39 7.13
N GLY A 81 8.59 -17.69 6.01
CA GLY A 81 7.18 -17.41 5.74
C GLY A 81 6.93 -16.75 4.39
N THR A 82 5.66 -16.50 4.10
CA THR A 82 5.19 -15.86 2.87
C THR A 82 4.59 -14.49 3.14
N VAL A 83 4.99 -13.52 2.32
CA VAL A 83 4.36 -12.20 2.25
C VAL A 83 3.38 -12.21 1.09
N TRP A 84 2.09 -12.24 1.42
CA TRP A 84 1.01 -12.07 0.46
C TRP A 84 0.80 -10.58 0.23
N MET A 85 0.71 -10.12 -1.02
CA MET A 85 0.60 -8.70 -1.34
C MET A 85 -0.59 -8.41 -2.25
N ILE A 86 -1.45 -7.52 -1.78
CA ILE A 86 -2.52 -6.89 -2.56
C ILE A 86 -2.11 -5.44 -2.86
N SER A 87 -2.28 -5.00 -4.10
CA SER A 87 -1.86 -3.67 -4.54
C SER A 87 -3.00 -2.92 -5.22
N HIS A 88 -3.22 -1.66 -4.85
CA HIS A 88 -4.23 -0.81 -5.48
C HIS A 88 -3.65 0.51 -5.95
N HIS A 89 -4.20 1.01 -7.05
CA HIS A 89 -3.81 2.30 -7.62
C HIS A 89 -4.92 3.32 -7.43
N MET A 90 -4.56 4.53 -6.99
CA MET A 90 -5.50 5.65 -6.78
C MET A 90 -6.67 5.28 -5.85
N VAL A 91 -6.34 4.70 -4.68
CA VAL A 91 -7.33 4.35 -3.66
C VAL A 91 -7.97 5.62 -3.09
N SER A 92 -9.26 5.58 -2.75
CA SER A 92 -9.95 6.70 -2.11
C SER A 92 -10.87 6.21 -1.00
N ALA A 93 -11.31 7.14 -0.14
CA ALA A 93 -12.32 6.88 0.87
C ALA A 93 -13.75 6.75 0.28
N GLY A 94 -13.90 6.64 -1.04
CA GLY A 94 -15.21 6.42 -1.66
C GLY A 94 -15.71 5.00 -1.44
N LYS A 95 -17.02 4.84 -1.18
CA LYS A 95 -17.66 3.54 -0.90
C LYS A 95 -17.30 2.45 -1.92
N THR A 96 -17.30 2.76 -3.21
CA THR A 96 -16.94 1.80 -4.27
C THR A 96 -15.50 1.32 -4.14
N CYS A 97 -14.56 2.23 -3.84
CA CYS A 97 -13.15 1.92 -3.71
C CYS A 97 -12.87 1.09 -2.45
N ARG A 98 -13.45 1.49 -1.30
CA ARG A 98 -13.41 0.72 -0.05
C ARG A 98 -13.96 -0.69 -0.24
N LYS A 99 -15.12 -0.83 -0.89
CA LYS A 99 -15.74 -2.13 -1.18
C LYS A 99 -14.87 -3.00 -2.08
N LYS A 100 -14.24 -2.42 -3.12
CA LYS A 100 -13.30 -3.14 -3.99
C LYS A 100 -12.13 -3.71 -3.20
N LEU A 101 -11.51 -2.89 -2.33
CA LEU A 101 -10.40 -3.33 -1.48
C LEU A 101 -10.82 -4.50 -0.56
N MET A 102 -11.97 -4.39 0.11
CA MET A 102 -12.49 -5.48 0.94
C MET A 102 -12.78 -6.73 0.11
N LEU A 103 -13.35 -6.58 -1.09
CA LEU A 103 -13.63 -7.72 -1.98
C LEU A 103 -12.34 -8.42 -2.42
N ASP A 104 -11.28 -7.68 -2.76
CA ASP A 104 -10.01 -8.28 -3.16
C ASP A 104 -9.35 -9.03 -1.99
N ILE A 105 -9.43 -8.51 -0.75
CA ILE A 105 -8.98 -9.25 0.45
C ILE A 105 -9.81 -10.53 0.65
N HIS A 106 -11.13 -10.44 0.49
CA HIS A 106 -12.01 -11.59 0.62
C HIS A 106 -11.69 -12.66 -0.43
N ASN A 107 -11.51 -12.28 -1.69
CA ASN A 107 -11.16 -13.20 -2.78
C ASN A 107 -9.81 -13.86 -2.52
N TRP A 108 -8.81 -13.11 -2.06
CA TRP A 108 -7.53 -13.67 -1.66
C TRP A 108 -7.69 -14.71 -0.54
N GLN A 109 -8.47 -14.40 0.50
CA GLN A 109 -8.70 -15.30 1.61
C GLN A 109 -9.45 -16.58 1.18
N GLN A 110 -10.44 -16.47 0.28
CA GLN A 110 -11.16 -17.64 -0.24
C GLN A 110 -10.23 -18.53 -1.07
N GLU A 111 -9.40 -17.94 -1.93
CA GLU A 111 -8.53 -18.70 -2.83
C GLU A 111 -7.32 -19.31 -2.09
N TYR A 112 -6.70 -18.58 -1.17
CA TYR A 112 -5.44 -18.99 -0.55
C TYR A 112 -5.56 -19.37 0.93
N GLY A 113 -6.75 -19.25 1.53
CA GLY A 113 -6.96 -19.45 2.96
C GLY A 113 -6.45 -20.78 3.51
N PHE A 114 -6.49 -21.85 2.72
CA PHE A 114 -5.97 -23.16 3.10
C PHE A 114 -4.43 -23.26 3.10
N ALA A 115 -3.75 -22.35 2.40
CA ALA A 115 -2.29 -22.34 2.26
C ALA A 115 -1.60 -21.36 3.22
N ILE A 116 -2.34 -20.40 3.79
CA ILE A 116 -1.82 -19.41 4.73
C ILE A 116 -1.23 -20.11 5.96
N GLN A 117 0.03 -19.83 6.25
CA GLN A 117 0.72 -20.34 7.44
C GLN A 117 0.68 -19.32 8.59
N PRO A 118 0.80 -19.73 9.87
CA PRO A 118 0.75 -18.82 11.01
C PRO A 118 1.78 -17.67 11.00
N ASN A 119 2.92 -17.87 10.32
CA ASN A 119 3.97 -16.85 10.21
C ASN A 119 3.78 -15.92 9.01
N ASP A 120 2.82 -16.21 8.12
CA ASP A 120 2.59 -15.42 6.92
C ASP A 120 1.96 -14.07 7.27
N VAL A 121 2.13 -13.11 6.38
CA VAL A 121 1.49 -11.79 6.50
C VAL A 121 0.85 -11.38 5.18
N LEU A 122 -0.25 -10.65 5.27
CA LEU A 122 -0.83 -9.94 4.13
C LEU A 122 -0.42 -8.47 4.22
N ILE A 123 0.25 -7.95 3.20
CA ILE A 123 0.52 -6.53 3.03
C ILE A 123 -0.36 -5.94 1.94
N ILE A 124 -0.95 -4.79 2.25
CA ILE A 124 -1.69 -3.97 1.30
C ILE A 124 -0.80 -2.78 0.96
N VAL A 125 -0.52 -2.60 -0.32
CA VAL A 125 0.29 -1.48 -0.83
C VAL A 125 -0.59 -0.66 -1.77
N SER A 126 -0.84 0.59 -1.44
CA SER A 126 -1.69 1.46 -2.26
C SER A 126 -1.05 2.81 -2.48
N ASP A 127 -1.50 3.52 -3.51
CA ASP A 127 -1.17 4.92 -3.72
C ASP A 127 -2.40 5.77 -3.97
N HIS A 128 -2.22 7.08 -3.86
CA HIS A 128 -3.25 8.05 -4.21
C HIS A 128 -2.69 9.41 -4.56
N TRP A 129 -3.34 10.08 -5.50
CA TRP A 129 -3.13 11.50 -5.76
C TRP A 129 -4.30 12.31 -5.20
N ILE A 130 -4.02 13.10 -4.16
CA ILE A 130 -5.01 13.94 -3.51
C ILE A 130 -5.59 14.95 -4.50
N SER A 131 -6.88 14.80 -4.73
CA SER A 131 -7.73 15.69 -5.51
C SER A 131 -8.63 16.50 -4.58
N ARG A 132 -9.45 17.39 -5.15
CA ARG A 132 -10.43 18.20 -4.42
C ARG A 132 -11.71 17.44 -4.04
N SER A 133 -11.82 16.17 -4.41
CA SER A 133 -13.03 15.39 -4.09
C SER A 133 -13.10 15.05 -2.61
N LYS A 134 -14.32 14.99 -2.07
CA LYS A 134 -14.57 14.62 -0.67
C LYS A 134 -13.90 13.28 -0.30
N ASN A 135 -14.09 12.27 -1.14
CA ASN A 135 -13.51 10.93 -0.94
C ASN A 135 -11.97 10.95 -0.93
N SER A 136 -11.35 11.92 -1.60
CA SER A 136 -9.90 12.08 -1.58
C SER A 136 -9.43 12.78 -0.31
N SER A 137 -10.16 13.80 0.16
CA SER A 137 -9.80 14.53 1.39
C SER A 137 -9.97 13.69 2.66
N GLU A 138 -10.86 12.70 2.62
CA GLU A 138 -11.17 11.81 3.74
C GLU A 138 -10.25 10.59 3.82
N LEU A 139 -9.39 10.39 2.81
CA LEU A 139 -8.60 9.17 2.66
C LEU A 139 -7.64 8.94 3.83
N LEU A 140 -6.92 9.98 4.28
CA LEU A 140 -5.94 9.83 5.36
C LEU A 140 -6.61 9.49 6.69
N HIS A 141 -7.70 10.17 7.04
CA HIS A 141 -8.47 9.83 8.25
C HIS A 141 -9.09 8.44 8.15
N TRP A 142 -9.64 8.06 7.00
CA TRP A 142 -10.14 6.70 6.83
C TRP A 142 -9.02 5.67 6.99
N TRP A 143 -7.86 5.88 6.37
CA TRP A 143 -6.75 4.92 6.43
C TRP A 143 -6.17 4.82 7.83
N MET A 144 -5.70 5.93 8.40
CA MET A 144 -4.96 5.95 9.67
C MET A 144 -5.85 5.94 10.91
N GLY A 145 -7.12 6.32 10.78
CA GLY A 145 -8.03 6.54 11.90
C GLY A 145 -7.98 7.96 12.48
N GLU A 146 -6.99 8.75 12.08
CA GLU A 146 -6.79 10.13 12.52
C GLU A 146 -6.24 11.01 11.38
N LEU A 147 -6.36 12.32 11.54
CA LEU A 147 -5.72 13.28 10.63
C LEU A 147 -4.27 13.52 11.05
N PRO A 148 -3.36 13.81 10.10
CA PRO A 148 -1.97 14.11 10.43
C PRO A 148 -1.84 15.44 11.20
N ASP A 149 -0.86 15.54 12.08
CA ASP A 149 -0.61 16.76 12.88
C ASP A 149 -0.26 17.97 12.00
N GLU A 150 0.45 17.77 10.88
CA GLU A 150 0.92 18.84 10.00
C GLU A 150 -0.14 19.37 9.02
N MET A 151 -1.39 19.55 9.49
CA MET A 151 -2.51 20.05 8.69
C MET A 151 -2.21 21.37 7.95
N THR A 152 -1.37 22.21 8.54
CA THR A 152 -0.94 23.49 7.95
C THR A 152 -0.12 23.29 6.68
N GLU A 153 0.73 22.26 6.62
CA GLU A 153 1.54 21.95 5.43
C GLU A 153 0.69 21.47 4.25
N TYR A 154 -0.36 20.68 4.53
CA TYR A 154 -1.34 20.30 3.52
C TYR A 154 -2.09 21.52 2.98
N SER A 155 -2.53 22.39 3.89
CA SER A 155 -3.26 23.61 3.55
C SER A 155 -2.44 24.56 2.67
N GLN A 156 -1.15 24.71 2.96
CA GLN A 156 -0.19 25.49 2.15
C GLN A 156 -0.04 24.95 0.72
N GLN A 157 -0.30 23.66 0.50
CA GLN A 157 -0.31 23.03 -0.84
C GLN A 157 -1.71 22.96 -1.47
N GLY A 158 -2.69 23.66 -0.89
CA GLY A 158 -4.07 23.72 -1.35
C GLY A 158 -4.85 22.41 -1.12
N ILE A 159 -4.45 21.62 -0.13
CA ILE A 159 -5.11 20.38 0.27
C ILE A 159 -5.91 20.62 1.55
N THR A 160 -7.19 20.29 1.52
CA THR A 160 -8.05 20.31 2.71
C THR A 160 -8.37 18.86 3.06
N LEU A 161 -7.80 18.36 4.16
CA LEU A 161 -8.12 17.03 4.68
C LEU A 161 -9.40 17.09 5.52
N ARG A 162 -10.11 15.97 5.62
CA ARG A 162 -11.38 15.85 6.33
C ARG A 162 -11.47 14.53 7.08
N GLU A 163 -12.28 14.52 8.12
CA GLU A 163 -12.64 13.28 8.80
C GLU A 163 -13.56 12.44 7.93
N SER A 164 -13.39 11.13 8.03
CA SER A 164 -14.20 10.10 7.38
C SER A 164 -15.23 9.56 8.37
N ASP A 165 -16.39 9.14 7.84
CA ASP A 165 -17.46 8.48 8.59
C ASP A 165 -17.12 7.09 9.16
N SER A 166 -15.98 6.54 8.73
CA SER A 166 -15.49 5.20 9.07
C SER A 166 -13.98 5.16 8.94
N GLN A 167 -13.38 4.07 9.41
CA GLN A 167 -11.94 3.84 9.41
C GLN A 167 -11.64 2.46 8.81
N PHE A 168 -10.48 2.34 8.18
CA PHE A 168 -10.02 1.13 7.51
C PHE A 168 -9.88 -0.04 8.47
N ALA A 169 -9.36 0.19 9.67
CA ALA A 169 -9.28 -0.83 10.72
C ALA A 169 -10.68 -1.32 11.15
N SER A 170 -11.67 -0.42 11.23
CA SER A 170 -13.06 -0.79 11.53
C SER A 170 -13.67 -1.60 10.40
N ASP A 171 -13.43 -1.22 9.14
CA ASP A 171 -13.89 -1.97 7.97
C ASP A 171 -13.30 -3.39 7.96
N LEU A 172 -11.99 -3.55 8.21
CA LEU A 172 -11.33 -4.84 8.31
C LEU A 172 -11.91 -5.70 9.44
N ASN A 173 -12.11 -5.12 10.62
CA ASN A 173 -12.65 -5.85 11.76
C ASN A 173 -14.09 -6.33 11.50
N ASN A 174 -14.92 -5.49 10.88
CA ASN A 174 -16.30 -5.84 10.56
C ASN A 174 -16.41 -6.94 9.50
N ASN A 175 -15.49 -6.98 8.52
CA ASN A 175 -15.53 -7.96 7.43
C ASN A 175 -14.79 -9.27 7.76
N PHE A 176 -13.69 -9.19 8.53
CA PHE A 176 -12.76 -10.32 8.72
C PHE A 176 -12.37 -10.58 10.17
N ARG A 177 -12.84 -9.77 11.14
CA ARG A 177 -12.43 -9.80 12.55
C ARG A 177 -10.92 -9.68 12.76
N ILE A 178 -10.28 -8.88 11.90
CA ILE A 178 -8.85 -8.60 11.93
C ILE A 178 -8.61 -7.10 12.09
N SER A 179 -7.47 -6.74 12.68
CA SER A 179 -6.98 -5.36 12.71
C SER A 179 -5.54 -5.33 12.18
N PRO A 180 -5.11 -4.23 11.53
CA PRO A 180 -3.73 -4.11 11.09
C PRO A 180 -2.76 -4.16 12.29
N CYS A 181 -1.71 -4.97 12.17
CA CYS A 181 -0.61 -4.96 13.14
C CYS A 181 0.42 -3.87 12.82
N PHE A 182 0.39 -3.34 11.60
CA PHE A 182 1.14 -2.16 11.19
C PHE A 182 0.35 -1.38 10.14
N ILE A 183 0.30 -0.06 10.27
CA ILE A 183 -0.32 0.83 9.30
C ILE A 183 0.51 2.10 9.15
N LYS A 184 0.70 2.55 7.91
CA LYS A 184 1.54 3.70 7.61
C LYS A 184 1.12 4.36 6.32
N PHE A 185 1.38 5.66 6.21
CA PHE A 185 1.43 6.36 4.93
C PHE A 185 2.76 7.09 4.74
N GLY A 186 3.03 7.56 3.53
CA GLY A 186 4.20 8.39 3.23
C GLY A 186 4.02 9.24 1.99
N HIS A 187 4.87 10.25 1.86
CA HIS A 187 4.96 11.11 0.68
C HIS A 187 6.30 10.87 -0.01
N PRO A 188 6.35 10.04 -1.06
CA PRO A 188 7.63 9.67 -1.68
C PRO A 188 8.15 10.73 -2.65
N LEU A 189 7.50 11.89 -2.78
CA LEU A 189 7.84 12.92 -3.75
C LEU A 189 8.37 14.16 -3.04
N LYS A 190 9.44 14.74 -3.59
CA LYS A 190 9.97 16.05 -3.20
C LYS A 190 10.06 16.96 -4.41
N ARG A 191 9.88 18.27 -4.19
CA ARG A 191 10.08 19.29 -5.23
C ARG A 191 11.58 19.47 -5.48
N SER A 192 11.98 19.53 -6.76
CA SER A 192 13.39 19.62 -7.15
C SER A 192 14.12 20.86 -6.61
N GLY A 193 13.41 22.00 -6.45
CA GLY A 193 14.03 23.27 -6.08
C GLY A 193 14.32 23.44 -4.59
N ASN A 194 13.36 23.10 -3.71
CA ASN A 194 13.46 23.35 -2.27
C ASN A 194 13.41 22.08 -1.42
N GLN A 195 13.41 20.89 -2.05
CA GLN A 195 13.32 19.58 -1.40
C GLN A 195 12.06 19.40 -0.51
N GLN A 196 11.07 20.30 -0.65
CA GLN A 196 9.82 20.22 0.09
C GLN A 196 9.02 19.01 -0.37
N LEU A 197 8.46 18.26 0.58
CA LEU A 197 7.58 17.13 0.30
C LEU A 197 6.37 17.57 -0.52
N VAL A 198 6.01 16.79 -1.53
CA VAL A 198 4.78 16.97 -2.30
C VAL A 198 3.67 16.22 -1.57
N ARG A 199 2.87 16.96 -0.80
CA ARG A 199 1.81 16.41 0.05
C ARG A 199 0.63 15.83 -0.76
N LYS A 200 0.59 16.07 -2.08
CA LYS A 200 -0.46 15.58 -2.97
C LYS A 200 -0.38 14.09 -3.29
N TYR A 201 0.81 13.50 -3.34
CA TYR A 201 0.93 12.08 -3.64
C TYR A 201 1.20 11.28 -2.37
N LEU A 202 0.46 10.22 -2.19
CA LEU A 202 0.47 9.35 -1.03
C LEU A 202 0.82 7.93 -1.43
N GLN A 203 1.58 7.27 -0.58
CA GLN A 203 1.65 5.81 -0.51
C GLN A 203 1.11 5.35 0.83
N LEU A 204 0.37 4.25 0.81
CA LEU A 204 -0.42 3.74 1.92
C LEU A 204 -0.08 2.26 2.10
N TYR A 205 0.21 1.88 3.33
CA TYR A 205 0.64 0.53 3.69
C TYR A 205 -0.15 0.04 4.89
N ALA A 206 -0.57 -1.21 4.84
CA ALA A 206 -1.13 -1.91 5.99
C ALA A 206 -0.64 -3.36 5.97
N VAL A 207 -0.26 -3.88 7.12
CA VAL A 207 0.13 -5.28 7.31
C VAL A 207 -0.87 -5.94 8.24
N LEU A 208 -1.39 -7.08 7.81
CA LEU A 208 -2.37 -7.90 8.50
C LEU A 208 -1.72 -9.26 8.81
N GLN A 209 -2.01 -9.80 9.99
CA GLN A 209 -1.62 -11.14 10.41
C GLN A 209 -2.88 -11.95 10.65
N TRP A 210 -3.05 -13.04 9.89
CA TRP A 210 -4.18 -13.94 10.06
C TRP A 210 -3.88 -14.91 11.20
N GLN A 211 -4.77 -14.96 12.21
CA GLN A 211 -4.70 -15.89 13.34
C GLN A 211 -5.61 -17.09 13.10
#